data_AF-A0A1T4KFG7-F1
#
_entry.id   AF-A0A1T4KFG7-F1
#
_cell.length_a   1.000
_cell.length_b   1.000
_cell.length_c   1.000
_cell.angle_alpha   90.00
_cell.angle_beta   90.00
_cell.angle_gamma   90.00
#
_symmetry.space_group_name_H-M   'P 1'
#
loop_
_entity.id
_entity.type
_entity.pdbx_description
1 polymer ?
#
loop_
_entity_poly.entity_id
_entity_poly.type
_entity_poly.pdbx_seq_one_letter_code
_entity_poly.pdbx_strand_id
1 'polypeptide(L)' 'MPTSTIPPELRLALLWAGPDAVVARRHDGALEIDRRHRVTLDAVVYTQDQLIDDGIQDLLEWQPPA' A
#
# COMPACT_ATOMS: atom_id res chain seq x y z
N MET A 1 -13.97 10.22 -9.46
CA MET A 1 -13.81 9.52 -8.17
C MET A 1 -12.37 9.05 -8.13
N PRO A 2 -11.55 9.49 -7.17
CA PRO A 2 -10.17 9.03 -7.10
C PRO A 2 -10.14 7.53 -6.83
N THR A 3 -9.42 6.78 -7.66
CA THR A 3 -9.34 5.32 -7.64
C THR A 3 -8.08 4.88 -6.93
N SER A 4 -7.96 5.20 -5.63
CA SER A 4 -6.91 4.56 -4.84
C SER A 4 -7.13 3.05 -4.92
N THR A 5 -6.08 2.36 -5.36
CA THR A 5 -6.12 0.90 -5.58
C THR A 5 -6.02 0.13 -4.26
N ILE A 6 -5.63 0.83 -3.19
CA ILE A 6 -5.48 0.27 -1.85
C ILE A 6 -6.80 0.41 -1.07
N PRO A 7 -7.39 -0.70 -0.57
CA PRO A 7 -8.57 -0.66 0.30
C PRO A 7 -8.39 0.26 1.52
N PRO A 8 -9.40 1.06 1.92
CA PRO A 8 -9.28 2.04 3.00
C PRO A 8 -8.75 1.50 4.32
N GLU A 9 -9.15 0.29 4.69
CA GLU A 9 -8.68 -0.41 5.90
C GLU A 9 -7.17 -0.70 5.86
N LEU A 10 -6.65 -1.04 4.68
CA LEU A 10 -5.21 -1.28 4.47
C LEU A 10 -4.43 0.03 4.41
N ARG A 11 -5.02 1.10 3.86
CA ARG A 11 -4.45 2.46 3.92
C ARG A 11 -4.23 2.88 5.37
N LEU A 12 -5.27 2.79 6.20
CA LEU A 12 -5.18 3.16 7.62
C LEU A 12 -4.13 2.30 8.34
N ALA A 13 -4.13 1.00 8.11
CA ALA A 13 -3.21 0.10 8.78
C ALA A 13 -1.74 0.33 8.38
N LEU A 14 -1.46 0.64 7.11
CA LEU A 14 -0.13 1.06 6.65
C LEU A 14 0.33 2.38 7.29
N LEU A 15 -0.55 3.39 7.36
CA LEU A 15 -0.22 4.67 8.02
C LEU A 15 0.16 4.48 9.48
N TRP A 16 -0.54 3.61 10.19
CA TRP A 16 -0.29 3.32 11.60
C TRP A 16 0.95 2.46 11.83
N ALA A 17 1.26 1.54 10.92
CA ALA A 17 2.41 0.65 11.05
C ALA A 17 3.76 1.35 10.80
N GLY A 18 3.76 2.45 10.06
CA GLY A 18 4.91 3.33 9.85
C GLY A 18 5.74 3.00 8.59
N PRO A 19 6.77 3.83 8.29
CA PRO A 19 7.43 3.99 6.98
C PRO A 19 7.90 2.70 6.28
N ASP A 20 8.35 1.72 7.06
CA ASP A 20 8.90 0.46 6.54
C ASP A 20 7.85 -0.65 6.40
N ALA A 21 6.58 -0.36 6.69
CA ALA A 21 5.51 -1.33 6.65
C ALA A 21 5.04 -1.59 5.22
N VAL A 22 4.70 -2.86 4.97
CA VAL A 22 4.11 -3.31 3.73
C VAL A 22 2.95 -4.26 4.05
N VAL A 23 1.96 -4.28 3.16
CA VAL A 23 0.96 -5.36 3.15
C VAL A 23 1.54 -6.49 2.32
N ALA A 24 1.72 -7.65 2.93
CA ALA A 24 2.19 -8.86 2.26
C ALA A 24 1.09 -9.93 2.22
N ARG A 25 1.14 -10.78 1.21
CA ARG A 25 0.28 -11.95 1.07
C ARG A 25 1.02 -13.18 1.56
N ARG A 26 0.44 -13.86 2.54
CA ARG A 26 0.92 -15.13 3.08
C ARG A 26 0.63 -16.27 2.11
N HIS A 27 1.27 -17.42 2.32
CA HIS A 27 1.05 -18.64 1.53
C HIS A 27 -0.39 -19.17 1.58
N ASP A 28 -1.14 -18.88 2.66
CA ASP A 28 -2.56 -19.21 2.80
C ASP A 28 -3.51 -18.20 2.11
N GLY A 29 -2.95 -17.17 1.47
CA GLY A 29 -3.69 -16.11 0.80
C GLY A 29 -4.13 -14.97 1.72
N ALA A 30 -3.92 -15.07 3.02
CA ALA A 30 -4.23 -13.99 3.95
C ALA A 30 -3.30 -12.78 3.74
N LEU A 31 -3.81 -11.59 4.02
CA LEU A 31 -3.01 -10.37 4.04
C LEU A 31 -2.53 -10.09 5.46
N GLU A 32 -1.26 -9.74 5.59
CA GLU A 32 -0.66 -9.32 6.85
C GLU A 32 0.18 -8.05 6.66
N ILE A 33 0.46 -7.36 7.76
CA ILE A 33 1.34 -6.19 7.77
C ILE A 33 2.64 -6.59 8.44
N ASP A 34 3.74 -6.44 7.74
CA ASP A 34 5.08 -6.68 8.27
C ASP A 34 6.05 -5.63 7.72
N ARG A 35 7.30 -5.69 8.17
CA ARG A 35 8.38 -4.82 7.70
C ARG A 35 8.92 -5.32 6.38
N ARG A 36 9.17 -4.39 5.45
CA ARG A 36 9.68 -4.67 4.09
C ARG A 36 10.88 -5.60 4.03
N HIS A 37 11.79 -5.54 5.01
CA HIS A 37 13.00 -6.38 5.05
C HIS A 37 12.78 -7.81 5.57
N ARG A 38 11.59 -8.13 6.08
CA ARG A 38 11.22 -9.45 6.62
C ARG A 38 10.43 -10.29 5.64
N VAL A 39 9.87 -9.65 4.62
CA VAL A 39 9.05 -10.30 3.60
C VAL A 39 9.81 -10.40 2.29
N THR A 40 9.53 -11.45 1.54
CA THR A 40 10.04 -11.61 0.19
C THR A 40 9.34 -10.63 -0.76
N LEU A 41 10.05 -10.12 -1.77
CA LEU A 41 9.51 -9.07 -2.66
C LEU A 41 8.27 -9.54 -3.45
N ASP A 42 8.17 -10.82 -3.74
CA ASP A 42 7.03 -11.47 -4.41
C ASP A 42 5.78 -11.56 -3.53
N ALA A 43 5.93 -11.52 -2.21
CA ALA A 43 4.81 -11.51 -1.28
C ALA A 43 4.22 -10.10 -1.08
N VAL A 44 4.94 -9.03 -1.45
CA VAL A 44 4.49 -7.65 -1.24
C VAL A 44 3.32 -7.30 -2.17
N VAL A 45 2.21 -6.87 -1.58
CA VAL A 45 1.00 -6.45 -2.31
C VAL A 45 0.90 -4.93 -2.35
N TYR A 46 1.08 -4.27 -1.21
CA TYR A 46 1.03 -2.81 -1.11
C TYR A 46 2.16 -2.27 -0.24
N THR A 47 2.64 -1.09 -0.59
CA THR A 47 3.72 -0.38 0.09
C THR A 47 3.26 0.99 0.54
N GLN A 48 4.00 1.59 1.47
CA GLN A 48 3.75 2.97 1.88
C GLN A 48 4.04 3.98 0.76
N ASP A 49 5.00 3.70 -0.12
CA ASP A 49 5.28 4.53 -1.29
C ASP A 49 4.04 4.63 -2.20
N GLN A 50 3.42 3.48 -2.52
CA GLN A 50 2.17 3.43 -3.29
C GLN A 50 1.03 4.17 -2.58
N LEU A 51 0.94 4.08 -1.26
CA LEU A 51 -0.07 4.80 -0.50
C LEU A 51 0.12 6.32 -0.59
N ILE A 52 1.36 6.80 -0.56
CA ILE A 52 1.71 8.21 -0.70
C ILE A 52 1.41 8.67 -2.13
N ASP A 53 1.80 7.90 -3.14
CA ASP A 53 1.54 8.20 -4.55
C ASP A 53 0.03 8.26 -4.83
N ASP A 54 -0.74 7.28 -4.35
CA ASP A 54 -2.21 7.29 -4.41
C ASP A 54 -2.78 8.53 -3.71
N GLY A 55 -2.28 8.87 -2.51
CA GLY A 55 -2.74 10.04 -1.76
C GLY A 55 -2.42 11.37 -2.44
N ILE A 56 -1.25 11.50 -3.06
CA ILE A 56 -0.85 12.70 -3.82
C ILE A 56 -1.70 12.84 -5.09
N GLN A 57 -1.93 11.74 -5.82
CA GLN A 57 -2.82 11.72 -6.99
C GLN A 57 -4.25 12.12 -6.60
N ASP A 58 -4.78 11.55 -5.51
CA ASP A 58 -6.11 11.87 -4.98
C ASP A 58 -6.24 13.36 -4.63
N LEU A 59 -5.22 13.94 -3.98
CA LEU A 59 -5.22 15.35 -3.53
C LEU A 59 -5.06 16.35 -4.66
N LEU A 60 -4.28 16.02 -5.69
CA LEU A 60 -3.96 16.92 -6.80
C LEU A 60 -4.95 16.81 -7.97
N GLU A 61 -5.95 15.91 -7.91
CA GLU A 61 -6.74 15.45 -9.07
C GLU A 61 -5.84 15.07 -10.26
N TRP A 62 -4.58 14.73 -9.99
CA TRP A 62 -3.55 14.60 -10.99
C TRP A 62 -3.64 13.21 -11.61
N GLN A 63 -4.07 13.16 -12.87
CA GLN A 63 -3.99 11.95 -13.67
C GLN A 63 -2.67 11.96 -14.46
N PRO A 64 -1.84 10.91 -14.36
CA PRO A 64 -0.65 10.81 -15.21
C PRO A 64 -1.08 10.78 -16.69
N PRO A 65 -0.32 11.41 -17.60
CA PRO A 65 -0.63 11.37 -19.03
C PRO A 65 -0.59 9.92 -19.54
N ALA A 66 -1.55 9.59 -20.40
CA ALA A 66 -1.71 8.27 -21.05
C ALA A 66 -0.57 7.93 -22.02
#